data_AF-A0A9P6H0F0-F1
#
_entry.id   AF-A0A9P6H0F0-F1
#
_cell.length_a   1.000
_cell.length_b   1.000
_cell.length_c   1.000
_cell.angle_alpha   90.00
_cell.angle_beta   90.00
_cell.angle_gamma   90.00
#
_symmetry.space_group_name_H-M   'P 1'
#
loop_
_entity.id
_entity.type
_entity.pdbx_description
1 polymer ?
#
loop_
_entity_poly.entity_id
_entity_poly.type
_entity_poly.pdbx_seq_one_letter_code
_entity_poly.pdbx_strand_id
1 'polypeptide(L)'
;MRMDNTGKISSAPRVYQDSSVDRNSEMSEEMDKDVVKYTLQSYIGSYTGSSNEEKKQAAVEKMENLPNGNFDELVGDVINEIHRRSGMAYDNRDKPMRVKLVKLRDDKFKNLAVDVLHVFNNRYFKNSKSDIKDEISNLGKLISILKVEEENGEEIIKETNEKMKFKLFVEYIKRFHNDKIVEHMESFINEAIELDLNNSFDILFNYKIFLKKIDNSKYKNLEEYKIYKSNIQRIEKMNLDTKTKKEMIKKEYLNISDLLVEKQFFSEETRIRDDVNYLINLLRRYSDNEKESASSLNSIHSNIINLTNRIADKAFYISYINKNTVRKLRDIADKNLEISTSKISFDEFVLEISKTIRTLLENIKS
;
A
#
# COMPACT_ATOMS: atom_id res chain seq x y z
N MET A 1 -25.45 -18.52 -72.53
CA MET A 1 -26.82 -18.01 -72.34
C MET A 1 -27.79 -19.17 -72.51
N ARG A 2 -28.27 -19.71 -71.39
CA ARG A 2 -29.56 -20.42 -71.20
C ARG A 2 -29.51 -21.05 -69.81
N MET A 3 -30.11 -20.36 -68.86
CA MET A 3 -30.78 -20.99 -67.73
C MET A 3 -32.12 -21.54 -68.23
N ASP A 4 -32.56 -22.67 -67.68
CA ASP A 4 -33.83 -22.84 -66.97
C ASP A 4 -33.81 -24.24 -66.29
N ASN A 5 -33.99 -24.42 -64.99
CA ASN A 5 -35.14 -24.22 -64.07
C ASN A 5 -36.07 -25.45 -63.99
N THR A 6 -36.61 -25.72 -62.78
CA THR A 6 -37.44 -26.86 -62.29
C THR A 6 -36.64 -27.96 -61.55
N GLY A 7 -37.01 -28.50 -60.38
CA GLY A 7 -38.13 -28.32 -59.47
C GLY A 7 -38.12 -29.46 -58.41
N LYS A 8 -38.02 -29.10 -57.12
CA LYS A 8 -38.31 -29.81 -55.84
C LYS A 8 -38.28 -31.37 -55.66
N ILE A 9 -37.44 -31.77 -54.67
CA ILE A 9 -37.67 -32.56 -53.41
C ILE A 9 -38.05 -34.07 -53.44
N SER A 10 -37.36 -34.82 -52.55
CA SER A 10 -37.67 -36.14 -51.91
C SER A 10 -36.89 -37.34 -52.51
N SER A 11 -36.17 -38.25 -51.81
CA SER A 11 -36.24 -38.80 -50.44
C SER A 11 -35.02 -39.68 -50.08
N ALA A 12 -34.61 -39.65 -48.80
CA ALA A 12 -34.04 -40.72 -47.94
C ALA A 12 -32.72 -41.47 -48.32
N PRO A 13 -32.11 -42.27 -47.41
CA PRO A 13 -31.67 -41.99 -46.03
C PRO A 13 -30.14 -42.25 -45.88
N ARG A 14 -29.43 -41.56 -44.98
CA ARG A 14 -28.07 -41.98 -44.58
C ARG A 14 -28.09 -42.69 -43.24
N VAL A 15 -27.83 -43.98 -43.35
CA VAL A 15 -27.58 -44.96 -42.30
C VAL A 15 -26.40 -44.51 -41.44
N TYR A 16 -26.61 -44.56 -40.14
CA TYR A 16 -25.60 -44.41 -39.09
C TYR A 16 -24.51 -45.48 -39.25
N GLN A 17 -23.25 -45.07 -39.19
CA GLN A 17 -22.18 -45.95 -38.74
C GLN A 17 -21.51 -45.33 -37.53
N ASP A 18 -21.71 -46.06 -36.43
CA ASP A 18 -21.13 -45.93 -35.11
C ASP A 18 -19.60 -45.82 -35.20
N SER A 19 -19.05 -44.79 -34.57
CA SER A 19 -17.71 -44.85 -34.03
C SER A 19 -17.83 -44.55 -32.54
N SER A 20 -17.84 -45.64 -31.77
CA SER A 20 -17.69 -45.67 -30.32
C SER A 20 -16.46 -44.86 -29.91
N VAL A 21 -16.70 -43.65 -29.41
CA VAL A 21 -15.73 -42.90 -28.63
C VAL A 21 -16.12 -43.09 -27.17
N ASP A 22 -15.22 -43.72 -26.43
CA ASP A 22 -15.27 -43.92 -24.99
C ASP A 22 -15.74 -42.65 -24.26
N ARG A 23 -16.93 -42.72 -23.67
CA ARG A 23 -17.52 -41.68 -22.82
C ARG A 23 -16.95 -41.75 -21.40
N ASN A 24 -15.63 -41.61 -21.26
CA ASN A 24 -14.97 -41.50 -19.96
C ASN A 24 -13.88 -40.41 -19.98
N SER A 25 -14.18 -39.25 -20.56
CA SER A 25 -13.40 -38.04 -20.39
C SER A 25 -14.32 -36.81 -20.44
N GLU A 26 -15.19 -36.69 -19.43
CA GLU A 26 -15.63 -35.34 -19.03
C GLU A 26 -14.46 -34.74 -18.25
N MET A 27 -13.56 -34.08 -19.00
CA MET A 27 -12.67 -33.07 -18.43
C MET A 27 -13.54 -32.08 -17.68
N SER A 28 -13.49 -32.10 -16.35
CA SER A 28 -13.94 -30.99 -15.52
C SER A 28 -13.12 -29.78 -15.93
N GLU A 29 -13.71 -28.85 -16.71
CA GLU A 29 -13.12 -27.54 -16.90
C GLU A 29 -12.90 -26.94 -15.51
N GLU A 30 -11.63 -26.75 -15.14
CA GLU A 30 -11.27 -26.17 -13.86
C GLU A 30 -11.88 -24.76 -13.81
N MET A 31 -12.74 -24.53 -12.83
CA MET A 31 -13.46 -23.28 -12.66
C MET A 31 -12.48 -22.11 -12.46
N ASP A 32 -12.55 -21.09 -13.32
CA ASP A 32 -11.73 -19.88 -13.17
C ASP A 32 -12.18 -19.10 -11.92
N LYS A 33 -11.35 -19.17 -10.88
CA LYS A 33 -11.65 -18.64 -9.55
C LYS A 33 -11.79 -17.12 -9.55
N ASP A 34 -11.03 -16.41 -10.39
CA ASP A 34 -11.07 -14.95 -10.46
C ASP A 34 -12.34 -14.48 -11.17
N VAL A 35 -12.74 -15.18 -12.24
CA VAL A 35 -14.00 -14.89 -12.96
C VAL A 35 -15.21 -15.13 -12.07
N VAL A 36 -15.22 -16.23 -11.31
CA VAL A 36 -16.30 -16.55 -10.37
C VAL A 36 -16.39 -15.51 -9.26
N LYS A 37 -15.26 -15.16 -8.66
CA LYS A 37 -15.18 -14.13 -7.64
C LYS A 37 -15.72 -12.79 -8.14
N TYR A 38 -15.25 -12.34 -9.31
CA TYR A 38 -15.70 -11.10 -9.95
C TYR A 38 -17.20 -11.11 -10.23
N THR A 39 -17.74 -12.24 -10.72
CA THR A 39 -19.17 -12.37 -11.05
C THR A 39 -20.04 -12.28 -9.80
N LEU A 40 -19.65 -12.96 -8.71
CA LEU A 40 -20.33 -12.86 -7.43
C LEU A 40 -20.28 -11.43 -6.86
N GLN A 41 -19.09 -10.81 -6.84
CA GLN A 41 -18.89 -9.45 -6.35
C GLN A 41 -19.73 -8.43 -7.13
N SER A 42 -19.70 -8.51 -8.47
CA SER A 42 -20.43 -7.61 -9.35
C SER A 42 -21.94 -7.73 -9.21
N TYR A 43 -22.46 -8.94 -9.01
CA TYR A 43 -23.89 -9.16 -8.79
C TYR A 43 -24.38 -8.64 -7.43
N ILE A 44 -23.57 -8.82 -6.38
CA ILE A 44 -23.90 -8.36 -5.02
C ILE A 44 -23.88 -6.83 -4.96
N GLY A 45 -22.87 -6.18 -5.55
CA GLY A 45 -22.71 -4.73 -5.53
C GLY A 45 -22.69 -4.18 -4.09
N SER A 46 -23.47 -3.12 -3.83
CA SER A 46 -23.60 -2.49 -2.50
C SER A 46 -24.68 -3.13 -1.61
N TYR A 47 -25.14 -4.34 -1.94
CA TYR A 47 -26.21 -4.98 -1.18
C TYR A 47 -25.79 -5.35 0.25
N THR A 48 -26.46 -4.76 1.24
CA THR A 48 -26.38 -5.15 2.64
C THR A 48 -27.50 -6.12 2.96
N GLY A 49 -27.14 -7.38 3.23
CA GLY A 49 -28.11 -8.41 3.59
C GLY A 49 -28.99 -8.03 4.78
N SER A 50 -30.25 -8.45 4.75
CA SER A 50 -31.26 -8.13 5.78
C SER A 50 -31.55 -9.31 6.73
N SER A 51 -30.64 -10.29 6.82
CA SER A 51 -30.88 -11.51 7.60
C SER A 51 -30.39 -11.39 9.06
N ASN A 52 -31.07 -12.09 9.98
CA ASN A 52 -30.58 -12.30 11.34
C ASN A 52 -29.19 -12.97 11.30
N GLU A 53 -28.19 -12.34 11.94
CA GLU A 53 -26.78 -12.77 11.95
C GLU A 53 -26.59 -14.22 12.40
N GLU A 54 -27.37 -14.70 13.38
CA GLU A 54 -27.26 -16.10 13.85
C GLU A 54 -27.65 -17.11 12.77
N LYS A 55 -28.66 -16.79 11.96
CA LYS A 55 -29.10 -17.65 10.86
C LYS A 55 -28.11 -17.64 9.71
N LYS A 56 -27.47 -16.50 9.47
CA LYS A 56 -26.42 -16.34 8.46
C LYS A 56 -25.20 -17.17 8.83
N GLN A 57 -24.74 -17.07 10.07
CA GLN A 57 -23.58 -17.82 10.54
C GLN A 57 -23.81 -19.34 10.47
N ALA A 58 -24.98 -19.84 10.86
CA ALA A 58 -25.33 -21.25 10.72
C ALA A 58 -25.42 -21.73 9.26
N ALA A 59 -25.77 -20.86 8.31
CA ALA A 59 -25.80 -21.20 6.88
C ALA A 59 -24.39 -21.26 6.29
N VAL A 60 -23.54 -20.30 6.65
CA VAL A 60 -22.11 -20.27 6.28
C VAL A 60 -21.39 -21.52 6.79
N GLU A 61 -21.52 -21.86 8.09
CA GLU A 61 -20.88 -23.04 8.68
C GLU A 61 -21.32 -24.35 7.98
N LYS A 62 -22.60 -24.45 7.58
CA LYS A 62 -23.07 -25.60 6.80
C LYS A 62 -22.43 -25.67 5.43
N MET A 63 -22.27 -24.54 4.74
CA MET A 63 -21.61 -24.48 3.44
C MET A 63 -20.11 -24.74 3.54
N GLU A 64 -19.44 -24.27 4.59
CA GLU A 64 -18.02 -24.54 4.86
C GLU A 64 -17.74 -26.03 5.06
N ASN A 65 -18.71 -26.80 5.55
CA ASN A 65 -18.57 -28.24 5.74
C ASN A 65 -18.92 -29.11 4.51
N LEU A 66 -19.30 -28.52 3.38
CA LEU A 66 -19.60 -29.29 2.16
C LEU A 66 -18.32 -29.89 1.53
N PRO A 67 -18.34 -31.10 0.97
CA PRO A 67 -17.25 -31.60 0.14
C PRO A 67 -16.95 -30.64 -1.03
N ASN A 68 -15.68 -30.50 -1.44
CA ASN A 68 -15.27 -29.53 -2.47
C ASN A 68 -16.10 -29.63 -3.76
N GLY A 69 -16.28 -30.84 -4.30
CA GLY A 69 -17.09 -31.03 -5.52
C GLY A 69 -18.56 -30.58 -5.37
N ASN A 70 -19.16 -30.76 -4.19
CA ASN A 70 -20.53 -30.33 -3.93
C ASN A 70 -20.62 -28.81 -3.78
N PHE A 71 -19.60 -28.20 -3.19
CA PHE A 71 -19.52 -26.75 -3.07
C PHE A 71 -19.27 -26.09 -4.43
N ASP A 72 -18.41 -26.66 -5.27
CA ASP A 72 -18.15 -26.18 -6.62
C ASP A 72 -19.39 -26.28 -7.50
N GLU A 73 -20.17 -27.36 -7.38
CA GLU A 73 -21.45 -27.48 -8.07
C GLU A 73 -22.45 -26.39 -7.60
N LEU A 74 -22.51 -26.12 -6.29
CA LEU A 74 -23.33 -25.04 -5.76
C LEU A 74 -22.90 -23.66 -6.30
N VAL A 75 -21.59 -23.39 -6.35
CA VAL A 75 -21.04 -22.16 -6.92
C VAL A 75 -21.43 -22.04 -8.39
N GLY A 76 -21.26 -23.11 -9.17
CA GLY A 76 -21.67 -23.15 -10.58
C GLY A 76 -23.17 -22.88 -10.78
N ASP A 77 -24.03 -23.47 -9.95
CA ASP A 77 -25.48 -23.24 -10.00
C ASP A 77 -25.86 -21.80 -9.62
N VAL A 78 -25.15 -21.19 -8.67
CA VAL A 78 -25.36 -19.78 -8.27
C VAL A 78 -24.89 -18.82 -9.36
N ILE A 79 -23.71 -19.04 -9.96
CA ILE A 79 -23.22 -18.25 -11.09
C ILE A 79 -24.18 -18.34 -12.28
N ASN A 80 -24.67 -19.54 -12.58
CA ASN A 80 -25.63 -19.75 -13.66
C ASN A 80 -26.94 -18.97 -13.44
N GLU A 81 -27.44 -18.94 -12.20
CA GLU A 81 -28.61 -18.15 -11.83
C GLU A 81 -28.34 -16.63 -11.88
N ILE A 82 -27.14 -16.18 -11.51
CA ILE A 82 -26.71 -14.79 -11.70
C ILE A 82 -26.77 -14.40 -13.17
N HIS A 83 -26.15 -15.20 -14.06
CA HIS A 83 -26.19 -14.96 -15.50
C HIS A 83 -27.62 -14.87 -16.02
N ARG A 84 -28.50 -15.78 -15.59
CA ARG A 84 -29.93 -15.76 -15.96
C ARG A 84 -30.61 -14.46 -15.51
N ARG A 85 -30.41 -14.03 -14.27
CA ARG A 85 -31.01 -12.78 -13.73
C ARG A 85 -30.45 -11.52 -14.40
N SER A 86 -29.19 -11.57 -14.83
CA SER A 86 -28.51 -10.48 -15.53
C SER A 86 -28.71 -10.50 -17.05
N GLY A 87 -29.50 -11.43 -17.60
CA GLY A 87 -29.75 -11.53 -19.04
C GLY A 87 -28.54 -12.00 -19.87
N MET A 88 -27.54 -12.62 -19.23
CA MET A 88 -26.36 -13.18 -19.88
C MET A 88 -26.63 -14.61 -20.36
N ALA A 89 -25.72 -15.18 -21.16
CA ALA A 89 -25.79 -16.58 -21.55
C ALA A 89 -25.68 -17.49 -20.32
N TYR A 90 -26.60 -18.45 -20.20
CA TYR A 90 -26.67 -19.38 -19.07
C TYR A 90 -27.07 -20.79 -19.54
N ASP A 91 -26.72 -21.78 -18.75
CA ASP A 91 -27.09 -23.18 -18.94
C ASP A 91 -28.53 -23.42 -18.49
N ASN A 92 -29.38 -23.81 -19.45
CA ASN A 92 -30.81 -24.05 -19.26
C ASN A 92 -31.16 -25.50 -18.90
N ARG A 93 -30.16 -26.37 -18.68
CA ARG A 93 -30.40 -27.74 -18.22
C ARG A 93 -31.12 -27.74 -16.88
N ASP A 94 -32.16 -28.59 -16.79
CA ASP A 94 -32.99 -28.73 -15.61
C ASP A 94 -32.23 -29.49 -14.51
N LYS A 95 -31.87 -28.78 -13.45
CA LYS A 95 -31.27 -29.35 -12.24
C LYS A 95 -32.15 -29.01 -11.03
N PRO A 96 -32.38 -29.94 -10.10
CA PRO A 96 -33.21 -29.69 -8.91
C PRO A 96 -32.78 -28.47 -8.09
N MET A 97 -31.48 -28.20 -7.99
CA MET A 97 -30.96 -27.03 -7.28
C MET A 97 -31.29 -25.72 -8.02
N ARG A 98 -31.08 -25.67 -9.34
CA ARG A 98 -31.42 -24.50 -10.17
C ARG A 98 -32.90 -24.13 -10.09
N VAL A 99 -33.79 -25.14 -10.09
CA VAL A 99 -35.24 -24.91 -9.88
C VAL A 99 -35.52 -24.25 -8.53
N LYS A 100 -34.78 -24.60 -7.48
CA LYS A 100 -34.90 -23.96 -6.16
C LYS A 100 -34.38 -22.52 -6.19
N LEU A 101 -33.24 -22.27 -6.85
CA LEU A 101 -32.63 -20.94 -6.95
C LEU A 101 -33.52 -19.95 -7.72
N VAL A 102 -34.13 -20.39 -8.83
CA VAL A 102 -35.07 -19.58 -9.63
C VAL A 102 -36.27 -19.10 -8.79
N LYS A 103 -36.74 -19.92 -7.86
CA LYS A 103 -37.88 -19.60 -6.98
C LYS A 103 -37.52 -18.64 -5.84
N LEU A 104 -36.23 -18.38 -5.59
CA LEU A 104 -35.82 -17.42 -4.58
C LEU A 104 -36.12 -16.00 -5.05
N ARG A 105 -36.75 -15.22 -4.17
CA ARG A 105 -36.85 -13.77 -4.34
C ARG A 105 -35.45 -13.15 -4.35
N ASP A 106 -35.32 -11.99 -4.98
CA ASP A 106 -34.02 -11.35 -5.22
C ASP A 106 -33.23 -11.09 -3.92
N ASP A 107 -33.90 -10.63 -2.86
CA ASP A 107 -33.35 -10.46 -1.52
C ASP A 107 -32.74 -11.76 -0.97
N LYS A 108 -33.47 -12.86 -1.07
CA LYS A 108 -33.01 -14.17 -0.57
C LYS A 108 -31.87 -14.73 -1.41
N PHE A 109 -31.91 -14.54 -2.72
CA PHE A 109 -30.86 -14.99 -3.62
C PHE A 109 -29.57 -14.17 -3.44
N LYS A 110 -29.66 -12.85 -3.25
CA LYS A 110 -28.50 -12.01 -2.95
C LYS A 110 -27.84 -12.37 -1.61
N ASN A 111 -28.63 -12.68 -0.58
CA ASN A 111 -28.07 -13.20 0.68
C ASN A 111 -27.30 -14.51 0.46
N LEU A 112 -27.85 -15.45 -0.32
CA LEU A 112 -27.15 -16.67 -0.68
C LEU A 112 -25.86 -16.38 -1.46
N ALA A 113 -25.88 -15.47 -2.43
CA ALA A 113 -24.69 -15.08 -3.19
C ALA A 113 -23.59 -14.50 -2.28
N VAL A 114 -23.97 -13.70 -1.27
CA VAL A 114 -23.05 -13.19 -0.24
C VAL A 114 -22.42 -14.33 0.56
N ASP A 115 -23.23 -15.29 1.02
CA ASP A 115 -22.74 -16.42 1.82
C ASP A 115 -21.86 -17.35 0.99
N VAL A 116 -22.21 -17.58 -0.29
CA VAL A 116 -21.40 -18.37 -1.23
C VAL A 116 -20.08 -17.68 -1.53
N LEU A 117 -20.08 -16.37 -1.77
CA LEU A 117 -18.84 -15.60 -1.94
C LEU A 117 -17.95 -15.68 -0.69
N HIS A 118 -18.55 -15.65 0.50
CA HIS A 118 -17.81 -15.81 1.75
C HIS A 118 -17.06 -17.15 1.81
N VAL A 119 -17.78 -18.25 1.63
CA VAL A 119 -17.18 -19.60 1.68
C VAL A 119 -16.21 -19.82 0.52
N PHE A 120 -16.51 -19.28 -0.65
CA PHE A 120 -15.66 -19.36 -1.83
C PHE A 120 -14.31 -18.69 -1.60
N ASN A 121 -14.33 -17.49 -1.02
CA ASN A 121 -13.12 -16.78 -0.62
C ASN A 121 -12.34 -17.58 0.42
N ASN A 122 -12.98 -18.09 1.48
CA ASN A 122 -12.30 -18.87 2.52
C ASN A 122 -11.62 -20.15 1.98
N ARG A 123 -12.21 -20.81 0.98
CA ARG A 123 -11.69 -22.07 0.43
C ARG A 123 -10.59 -21.89 -0.62
N TYR A 124 -10.71 -20.88 -1.46
CA TYR A 124 -9.88 -20.76 -2.67
C TYR A 124 -8.90 -19.59 -2.65
N PHE A 125 -9.11 -18.62 -1.77
CA PHE A 125 -8.23 -17.50 -1.58
C PHE A 125 -7.69 -17.56 -0.15
N LYS A 126 -6.40 -17.27 0.05
CA LYS A 126 -5.78 -17.31 1.38
C LYS A 126 -6.61 -16.48 2.36
N ASN A 127 -6.74 -16.98 3.59
CA ASN A 127 -7.45 -16.31 4.68
C ASN A 127 -6.97 -14.85 4.78
N SER A 128 -7.82 -13.92 4.32
CA SER A 128 -7.59 -12.48 4.37
C SER A 128 -7.08 -12.03 5.73
N LYS A 129 -7.61 -12.61 6.81
CA LYS A 129 -7.16 -12.37 8.19
C LYS A 129 -5.70 -12.72 8.48
N SER A 130 -5.19 -13.84 7.96
CA SER A 130 -3.77 -14.21 8.13
C SER A 130 -2.90 -13.19 7.40
N ASP A 131 -3.29 -12.82 6.19
CA ASP A 131 -2.59 -11.82 5.40
C ASP A 131 -2.64 -10.43 6.08
N ILE A 132 -3.75 -10.07 6.74
CA ILE A 132 -3.87 -8.82 7.50
C ILE A 132 -2.93 -8.83 8.71
N LYS A 133 -2.87 -9.93 9.47
CA LYS A 133 -1.95 -10.06 10.61
C LYS A 133 -0.49 -9.97 10.18
N ASP A 134 -0.15 -10.59 9.06
CA ASP A 134 1.19 -10.54 8.49
C ASP A 134 1.52 -9.10 8.03
N GLU A 135 0.60 -8.40 7.38
CA GLU A 135 0.82 -6.99 7.00
C GLU A 135 0.93 -6.06 8.19
N ILE A 136 0.11 -6.25 9.24
CA ILE A 136 0.23 -5.51 10.51
C ILE A 136 1.63 -5.71 11.12
N SER A 137 2.14 -6.95 11.09
CA SER A 137 3.48 -7.28 11.58
C SER A 137 4.57 -6.59 10.76
N ASN A 138 4.44 -6.60 9.44
CA ASN A 138 5.40 -5.98 8.52
C ASN A 138 5.43 -4.45 8.67
N LEU A 139 4.27 -3.80 8.76
CA LEU A 139 4.17 -2.36 9.04
C LEU A 139 4.79 -2.03 10.41
N GLY A 140 4.55 -2.84 11.44
CA GLY A 140 5.14 -2.66 12.76
C GLY A 140 6.67 -2.75 12.78
N LYS A 141 7.24 -3.69 12.00
CA LYS A 141 8.70 -3.81 11.82
C LYS A 141 9.28 -2.59 11.11
N LEU A 142 8.66 -2.13 10.03
CA LEU A 142 9.09 -0.95 9.28
C LEU A 142 9.09 0.30 10.16
N ILE A 143 8.02 0.55 10.92
CA ILE A 143 7.99 1.69 11.86
C ILE A 143 9.07 1.57 12.93
N SER A 144 9.33 0.37 13.43
CA SER A 144 10.35 0.17 14.48
C SER A 144 11.75 0.46 13.95
N ILE A 145 12.04 0.09 12.70
CA ILE A 145 13.30 0.44 12.02
C ILE A 145 13.41 1.97 11.87
N LEU A 146 12.35 2.63 11.38
CA LEU A 146 12.29 4.09 11.25
C LEU A 146 12.44 4.81 12.60
N LYS A 147 11.92 4.22 13.69
CA LYS A 147 12.07 4.77 15.05
C LYS A 147 13.52 4.76 15.52
N VAL A 148 14.26 3.69 15.24
CA VAL A 148 15.70 3.61 15.57
C VAL A 148 16.49 4.65 14.77
N GLU A 149 16.12 4.90 13.51
CA GLU A 149 16.75 5.94 12.69
C GLU A 149 16.49 7.37 13.24
N GLU A 150 15.29 7.63 13.77
CA GLU A 150 14.97 8.90 14.46
C GLU A 150 15.75 9.07 15.78
N GLU A 151 15.82 8.05 16.63
CA GLU A 151 16.55 8.13 17.91
C GLU A 151 18.05 8.41 17.68
N ASN A 152 18.65 7.82 16.65
CA ASN A 152 20.02 8.13 16.23
C ASN A 152 20.16 9.58 15.70
N GLY A 153 19.16 10.08 14.97
CA GLY A 153 19.13 11.47 14.50
C GLY A 153 18.94 12.49 15.61
N GLU A 154 18.10 12.18 16.61
CA GLU A 154 17.89 13.01 17.78
C GLU A 154 19.13 13.12 18.67
N GLU A 155 19.90 12.03 18.81
CA GLU A 155 21.18 12.04 19.53
C GLU A 155 22.18 13.03 18.89
N ILE A 156 22.27 13.02 17.55
CA ILE A 156 23.06 14.01 16.80
C ILE A 156 22.51 15.43 17.03
N ILE A 157 21.19 15.64 16.93
CA ILE A 157 20.59 16.97 17.05
C ILE A 157 20.77 17.55 18.46
N LYS A 158 20.61 16.73 19.50
CA LYS A 158 20.71 17.12 20.92
C LYS A 158 22.15 17.26 21.40
N GLU A 159 23.13 16.66 20.71
CA GLU A 159 24.55 16.84 21.02
C GLU A 159 24.96 18.31 20.80
N THR A 160 25.56 18.89 21.85
CA THR A 160 25.97 20.30 21.91
C THR A 160 27.46 20.46 21.66
N ASN A 161 28.26 19.42 21.90
CA ASN A 161 29.66 19.39 21.54
C ASN A 161 29.82 19.17 20.04
N GLU A 162 30.32 20.19 19.33
CA GLU A 162 30.48 20.17 17.86
C GLU A 162 31.29 18.96 17.37
N LYS A 163 32.33 18.54 18.11
CA LYS A 163 33.18 17.40 17.73
C LYS A 163 32.43 16.08 17.83
N MET A 164 31.71 15.87 18.93
CA MET A 164 30.90 14.67 19.15
C MET A 164 29.70 14.63 18.20
N LYS A 165 29.07 15.77 17.95
CA LYS A 165 27.99 15.89 16.97
C LYS A 165 28.42 15.46 15.57
N PHE A 166 29.62 15.89 15.15
CA PHE A 166 30.17 15.51 13.85
C PHE A 166 30.62 14.05 13.81
N LYS A 167 31.14 13.52 14.92
CA LYS A 167 31.43 12.08 15.07
C LYS A 167 30.16 11.24 14.91
N LEU A 168 29.10 11.56 15.64
CA LEU A 168 27.81 10.87 15.56
C LEU A 168 27.22 10.95 14.14
N PHE A 169 27.39 12.09 13.46
CA PHE A 169 26.99 12.24 12.06
C PHE A 169 27.77 11.35 11.09
N VAL A 170 29.10 11.24 11.25
CA VAL A 170 29.92 10.36 10.40
C VAL A 170 29.65 8.88 10.70
N GLU A 171 29.46 8.52 11.97
CA GLU A 171 29.02 7.18 12.36
C GLU A 171 27.63 6.84 11.79
N TYR A 172 26.72 7.82 11.73
CA TYR A 172 25.43 7.67 11.08
C TYR A 172 25.58 7.43 9.57
N ILE A 173 26.34 8.28 8.84
CA ILE A 173 26.56 8.09 7.41
C ILE A 173 27.22 6.73 7.12
N LYS A 174 28.21 6.31 7.93
CA LYS A 174 28.92 5.03 7.79
C LYS A 174 27.99 3.82 7.79
N ARG A 175 26.87 3.88 8.51
CA ARG A 175 25.87 2.80 8.54
C ARG A 175 25.16 2.60 7.20
N PHE A 176 25.08 3.63 6.37
CA PHE A 176 24.37 3.60 5.08
C PHE A 176 25.33 3.62 3.88
N HIS A 177 26.47 4.29 4.03
CA HIS A 177 27.50 4.44 3.02
C HIS A 177 28.88 4.32 3.69
N ASN A 178 29.55 3.19 3.48
CA ASN A 178 30.91 2.97 3.97
C ASN A 178 31.90 2.96 2.80
N ASP A 179 32.22 4.14 2.29
CA ASP A 179 33.20 4.32 1.23
C ASP A 179 34.49 4.98 1.75
N LYS A 180 35.49 5.12 0.87
CA LYS A 180 36.79 5.71 1.23
C LYS A 180 36.69 7.15 1.74
N ILE A 181 35.62 7.88 1.41
CA ILE A 181 35.40 9.25 1.89
C ILE A 181 34.96 9.20 3.35
N VAL A 182 34.07 8.27 3.69
CA VAL A 182 33.58 8.08 5.06
C VAL A 182 34.66 7.54 5.98
N GLU A 183 35.47 6.58 5.52
CA GLU A 183 36.66 6.10 6.25
C GLU A 183 37.66 7.24 6.52
N HIS A 184 37.88 8.13 5.54
CA HIS A 184 38.76 9.28 5.71
C HIS A 184 38.20 10.30 6.71
N MET A 185 36.89 10.56 6.67
CA MET A 185 36.21 11.43 7.63
C MET A 185 36.30 10.87 9.06
N GLU A 186 36.11 9.56 9.22
CA GLU A 186 36.19 8.88 10.51
C GLU A 186 37.61 8.93 11.08
N SER A 187 38.64 8.60 10.28
CA SER A 187 40.05 8.69 10.69
C SER A 187 40.40 10.11 11.11
N PHE A 188 39.98 11.11 10.33
CA PHE A 188 40.24 12.51 10.61
C PHE A 188 39.57 13.01 11.89
N ILE A 189 38.33 12.58 12.16
CA ILE A 189 37.61 12.93 13.40
C ILE A 189 38.29 12.30 14.62
N ASN A 190 38.66 11.03 14.52
CA ASN A 190 39.31 10.32 15.62
C ASN A 190 40.65 10.98 15.95
N GLU A 191 41.47 11.30 14.95
CA GLU A 191 42.71 12.07 15.14
C GLU A 191 42.45 13.46 15.76
N ALA A 192 41.40 14.17 15.32
CA ALA A 192 41.07 15.50 15.82
C ALA A 192 40.54 15.49 17.28
N ILE A 193 39.86 14.41 17.68
CA ILE A 193 39.42 14.18 19.07
C ILE A 193 40.63 13.81 19.94
N GLU A 194 41.48 12.90 19.49
CA GLU A 194 42.67 12.44 20.22
C GLU A 194 43.67 13.57 20.49
N LEU A 195 43.84 14.49 19.54
CA LEU A 195 44.81 15.59 19.63
C LEU A 195 44.22 16.88 20.22
N ASP A 196 42.95 16.89 20.63
CA ASP A 196 42.18 18.06 21.10
C ASP A 196 42.35 19.32 20.23
N LEU A 197 42.50 19.15 18.92
CA LEU A 197 42.77 20.24 18.00
C LEU A 197 41.48 20.99 17.67
N ASN A 198 41.15 22.03 18.45
CA ASN A 198 40.03 22.94 18.14
C ASN A 198 40.18 23.64 16.78
N ASN A 199 41.39 23.72 16.22
CA ASN A 199 41.68 24.39 14.94
C ASN A 199 41.61 23.46 13.72
N SER A 200 41.51 22.13 13.88
CA SER A 200 41.55 21.19 12.74
C SER A 200 40.24 21.14 11.95
N PHE A 201 39.12 21.55 12.54
CA PHE A 201 37.84 21.63 11.84
C PHE A 201 37.82 22.69 10.72
N ASP A 202 38.75 23.66 10.69
CA ASP A 202 38.88 24.65 9.60
C ASP A 202 39.05 23.97 8.21
N ILE A 203 39.54 22.73 8.16
CA ILE A 203 39.72 21.94 6.92
C ILE A 203 38.39 21.32 6.42
N LEU A 204 37.50 20.89 7.33
CA LEU A 204 36.11 20.53 7.01
C LEU A 204 35.30 21.75 6.53
N PHE A 205 35.66 22.93 7.02
CA PHE A 205 35.03 24.21 6.76
C PHE A 205 35.68 25.03 5.64
N ASN A 206 36.17 24.39 4.57
CA ASN A 206 36.44 25.12 3.34
C ASN A 206 35.10 25.51 2.68
N TYR A 207 34.51 26.61 3.13
CA TYR A 207 33.21 27.10 2.68
C TYR A 207 33.16 27.26 1.16
N LYS A 208 34.29 27.51 0.48
CA LYS A 208 34.33 27.60 -0.99
C LYS A 208 34.04 26.26 -1.66
N ILE A 209 34.60 25.17 -1.14
CA ILE A 209 34.33 23.81 -1.63
C ILE A 209 32.88 23.41 -1.32
N PHE A 210 32.42 23.72 -0.11
CA PHE A 210 31.05 23.46 0.31
C PHE A 210 30.02 24.19 -0.57
N LEU A 211 30.19 25.49 -0.79
CA LEU A 211 29.33 26.28 -1.68
C LEU A 211 29.33 25.72 -3.11
N LYS A 212 30.48 25.32 -3.64
CA LYS A 212 30.59 24.70 -4.97
C LYS A 212 29.80 23.40 -5.07
N LYS A 213 29.78 22.59 -4.01
CA LYS A 213 28.96 21.37 -3.96
C LYS A 213 27.47 21.69 -3.92
N ILE A 214 27.04 22.68 -3.14
CA ILE A 214 25.63 23.10 -3.08
C ILE A 214 25.15 23.67 -4.41
N ASP A 215 26.00 24.40 -5.12
CA ASP A 215 25.74 24.91 -6.48
C ASP A 215 25.43 23.81 -7.51
N ASN A 216 25.86 22.58 -7.24
CA ASN A 216 25.62 21.40 -8.06
C ASN A 216 24.50 20.51 -7.51
N SER A 217 23.77 20.96 -6.50
CA SER A 217 22.70 20.21 -5.84
C SER A 217 21.32 20.80 -6.13
N LYS A 218 20.27 20.10 -5.70
CA LYS A 218 18.88 20.60 -5.74
C LYS A 218 18.66 21.90 -4.95
N TYR A 219 19.53 22.20 -3.98
CA TYR A 219 19.41 23.37 -3.10
C TYR A 219 19.91 24.68 -3.73
N LYS A 220 20.57 24.61 -4.90
CA LYS A 220 21.10 25.78 -5.64
C LYS A 220 20.09 26.92 -5.81
N ASN A 221 18.83 26.56 -6.03
CA ASN A 221 17.78 27.52 -6.38
C ASN A 221 17.02 28.08 -5.18
N LEU A 222 17.32 27.64 -3.95
CA LEU A 222 16.70 28.18 -2.74
C LEU A 222 17.06 29.67 -2.59
N GLU A 223 16.05 30.48 -2.26
CA GLU A 223 16.22 31.93 -2.21
C GLU A 223 17.11 32.33 -1.02
N GLU A 224 16.89 31.70 0.13
CA GLU A 224 17.69 31.87 1.34
C GLU A 224 19.16 31.47 1.12
N TYR A 225 19.40 30.36 0.40
CA TYR A 225 20.76 29.93 0.06
C TYR A 225 21.50 30.99 -0.78
N LYS A 226 20.83 31.55 -1.80
CA LYS A 226 21.42 32.60 -2.65
C LYS A 226 21.79 33.84 -1.82
N ILE A 227 20.94 34.21 -0.84
CA ILE A 227 21.19 35.34 0.06
C ILE A 227 22.45 35.09 0.89
N TYR A 228 22.53 33.97 1.62
CA TYR A 228 23.67 33.67 2.48
C TYR A 228 24.97 33.51 1.68
N LYS A 229 24.91 32.88 0.51
CA LYS A 229 26.05 32.77 -0.42
C LYS A 229 26.54 34.15 -0.89
N SER A 230 25.62 35.03 -1.26
CA SER A 230 25.94 36.41 -1.66
C SER A 230 26.59 37.20 -0.52
N ASN A 231 26.10 37.03 0.71
CA ASN A 231 26.70 37.63 1.89
C ASN A 231 28.16 37.19 2.08
N ILE A 232 28.46 35.89 1.95
CA ILE A 232 29.83 35.37 2.02
C ILE A 232 30.72 36.04 0.97
N GLN A 233 30.28 36.10 -0.29
CA GLN A 233 31.04 36.73 -1.38
C GLN A 233 31.28 38.23 -1.14
N ARG A 234 30.33 38.92 -0.50
CA ARG A 234 30.47 40.33 -0.13
C ARG A 234 31.49 40.50 0.99
N ILE A 235 31.43 39.68 2.05
CA ILE A 235 32.34 39.71 3.20
C ILE A 235 33.79 39.48 2.76
N GLU A 236 34.03 38.57 1.82
CA GLU A 236 35.37 38.33 1.25
C GLU A 236 36.02 39.63 0.72
N LYS A 237 35.22 40.48 0.07
CA LYS A 237 35.65 41.73 -0.59
C LYS A 237 35.73 42.93 0.36
N MET A 238 35.18 42.84 1.58
CA MET A 238 35.22 43.94 2.54
C MET A 238 36.66 44.21 3.01
N ASN A 239 36.97 45.44 3.38
CA ASN A 239 38.27 45.77 3.96
C ASN A 239 38.22 45.59 5.49
N LEU A 240 38.35 44.34 5.93
CA LEU A 240 38.29 43.90 7.33
C LEU A 240 39.50 43.01 7.64
N ASP A 241 39.89 42.92 8.90
CA ASP A 241 40.93 42.00 9.32
C ASP A 241 40.49 40.53 9.14
N THR A 242 41.48 39.65 9.02
CA THR A 242 41.28 38.24 8.71
C THR A 242 40.42 37.51 9.75
N LYS A 243 40.53 37.87 11.04
CA LYS A 243 39.79 37.20 12.10
C LYS A 243 38.30 37.57 12.02
N THR A 244 38.01 38.86 11.88
CA THR A 244 36.63 39.35 11.72
C THR A 244 35.96 38.79 10.47
N LYS A 245 36.68 38.74 9.34
CA LYS A 245 36.17 38.09 8.12
C LYS A 245 35.82 36.61 8.35
N LYS A 246 36.71 35.86 9.00
CA LYS A 246 36.47 34.44 9.30
C LYS A 246 35.23 34.22 10.15
N GLU A 247 35.03 35.01 11.21
CA GLU A 247 33.84 34.86 12.07
C GLU A 247 32.54 35.20 11.33
N MET A 248 32.53 36.27 10.54
CA MET A 248 31.35 36.64 9.76
C MET A 248 31.02 35.58 8.69
N ILE A 249 32.04 35.03 8.02
CA ILE A 249 31.84 33.94 7.06
C ILE A 249 31.35 32.67 7.78
N LYS A 250 31.91 32.33 8.96
CA LYS A 250 31.45 31.20 9.77
C LYS A 250 29.96 31.33 10.09
N LYS A 251 29.50 32.53 10.47
CA LYS A 251 28.08 32.79 10.76
C LYS A 251 27.17 32.52 9.55
N GLU A 252 27.52 33.06 8.37
CA GLU A 252 26.72 32.81 7.15
C GLU A 252 26.80 31.33 6.71
N TYR A 253 27.95 30.69 6.88
CA TYR A 253 28.12 29.26 6.63
C TYR A 253 27.23 28.40 7.55
N LEU A 254 27.12 28.76 8.84
CA LEU A 254 26.21 28.10 9.77
C LEU A 254 24.76 28.31 9.36
N ASN A 255 24.36 29.52 8.96
CA ASN A 255 23.00 29.76 8.43
C ASN A 255 22.68 28.88 7.20
N ILE A 256 23.66 28.67 6.31
CA ILE A 256 23.50 27.75 5.18
C ILE A 256 23.37 26.31 5.68
N SER A 257 24.19 25.92 6.65
CA SER A 257 24.15 24.57 7.24
C SER A 257 22.80 24.32 7.91
N ASP A 258 22.29 25.28 8.69
CA ASP A 258 20.97 25.23 9.32
C ASP A 258 19.85 25.20 8.30
N LEU A 259 19.93 25.99 7.22
CA LEU A 259 18.98 25.93 6.10
C LEU A 259 18.97 24.55 5.46
N LEU A 260 20.15 23.98 5.19
CA LEU A 260 20.24 22.64 4.61
C LEU A 260 19.69 21.61 5.57
N VAL A 261 20.04 21.68 6.86
CA VAL A 261 19.47 20.83 7.89
C VAL A 261 17.96 20.99 7.94
N GLU A 262 17.39 22.19 7.99
CA GLU A 262 15.94 22.40 7.96
C GLU A 262 15.29 21.80 6.70
N LYS A 263 15.90 21.97 5.52
CA LYS A 263 15.38 21.44 4.25
C LYS A 263 15.74 19.97 3.98
N GLN A 264 16.58 19.37 4.81
CA GLN A 264 17.01 17.96 4.75
C GLN A 264 16.40 17.14 5.91
N PHE A 265 16.04 17.80 7.02
CA PHE A 265 15.47 17.29 8.28
C PHE A 265 14.09 17.86 8.59
N PHE A 266 13.34 18.39 7.61
CA PHE A 266 11.90 18.26 7.75
C PHE A 266 11.64 16.76 7.80
N SER A 267 11.31 16.24 8.99
CA SER A 267 11.10 14.81 9.22
C SER A 267 9.79 14.39 8.55
N GLU A 268 9.88 14.26 7.24
CA GLU A 268 8.90 13.77 6.31
C GLU A 268 8.30 12.45 6.86
N GLU A 269 9.13 11.62 7.50
CA GLU A 269 8.79 10.38 8.21
C GLU A 269 7.98 10.56 9.51
N THR A 270 8.41 11.45 10.43
CA THR A 270 7.71 11.68 11.71
C THR A 270 6.30 12.21 11.47
N ARG A 271 6.09 12.98 10.39
CA ARG A 271 4.76 13.52 10.05
C ARG A 271 3.72 12.42 9.86
N ILE A 272 4.05 11.34 9.14
CA ILE A 272 3.09 10.26 8.88
C ILE A 272 3.12 9.17 9.95
N ARG A 273 4.23 9.02 10.69
CA ARG A 273 4.43 7.91 11.63
C ARG A 273 3.32 7.76 12.66
N ASP A 274 2.91 8.84 13.33
CA ASP A 274 1.88 8.75 14.37
C ASP A 274 0.54 8.30 13.78
N ASP A 275 0.23 8.75 12.56
CA ASP A 275 -0.95 8.32 11.84
C ASP A 275 -0.83 6.86 11.38
N VAL A 276 0.34 6.39 10.95
CA VAL A 276 0.52 4.96 10.61
C VAL A 276 0.49 4.08 11.87
N ASN A 277 1.05 4.52 12.99
CA ASN A 277 0.93 3.82 14.28
C ASN A 277 -0.53 3.72 14.73
N TYR A 278 -1.27 4.81 14.55
CA TYR A 278 -2.70 4.80 14.85
C TYR A 278 -3.45 3.85 13.91
N LEU A 279 -3.05 3.77 12.64
CA LEU A 279 -3.60 2.81 11.68
C LEU A 279 -3.35 1.38 12.15
N ILE A 280 -2.11 1.04 12.48
CA ILE A 280 -1.72 -0.29 12.96
C ILE A 280 -2.58 -0.68 14.17
N ASN A 281 -2.82 0.24 15.09
CA ASN A 281 -3.67 -0.02 16.26
C ASN A 281 -5.13 -0.26 15.88
N LEU A 282 -5.69 0.47 14.91
CA LEU A 282 -7.04 0.23 14.39
C LEU A 282 -7.13 -1.13 13.69
N LEU A 283 -6.14 -1.47 12.87
CA LEU A 283 -6.08 -2.75 12.15
C LEU A 283 -5.93 -3.94 13.11
N ARG A 284 -5.15 -3.80 14.19
CA ARG A 284 -5.05 -4.81 15.25
C ARG A 284 -6.39 -5.04 15.94
N ARG A 285 -7.09 -3.96 16.32
CA ARG A 285 -8.42 -4.07 16.93
C ARG A 285 -9.39 -4.84 16.04
N TYR A 286 -9.39 -4.56 14.74
CA TYR A 286 -10.20 -5.29 13.77
C TYR A 286 -9.79 -6.77 13.65
N SER A 287 -8.49 -7.04 13.54
CA SER A 287 -7.94 -8.40 13.43
C SER A 287 -8.26 -9.28 14.64
N ASP A 288 -8.23 -8.70 15.84
CA ASP A 288 -8.35 -9.44 17.11
C ASP A 288 -9.80 -9.62 17.57
N ASN A 289 -10.74 -8.79 17.09
CA ASN A 289 -12.15 -8.88 17.44
C ASN A 289 -12.95 -9.69 16.39
N GLU A 290 -13.21 -10.97 16.66
CA GLU A 290 -13.96 -11.82 15.73
C GLU A 290 -15.46 -11.49 15.61
N LYS A 291 -16.01 -10.77 16.60
CA LYS A 291 -17.45 -10.47 16.77
C LYS A 291 -17.74 -8.97 16.81
N GLU A 292 -17.23 -8.20 15.86
CA GLU A 292 -17.62 -6.79 15.74
C GLU A 292 -19.03 -6.64 15.15
N SER A 293 -19.86 -5.81 15.77
CA SER A 293 -21.14 -5.40 15.20
C SER A 293 -20.94 -4.55 13.95
N ALA A 294 -21.92 -4.54 13.04
CA ALA A 294 -21.89 -3.72 11.83
C ALA A 294 -21.67 -2.22 12.11
N SER A 295 -22.19 -1.72 13.24
CA SER A 295 -21.98 -0.34 13.70
C SER A 295 -20.52 -0.05 14.08
N SER A 296 -19.84 -1.01 14.71
CA SER A 296 -18.43 -0.91 15.09
C SER A 296 -17.52 -0.99 13.86
N LEU A 297 -17.84 -1.89 12.92
CA LEU A 297 -17.13 -1.99 11.64
C LEU A 297 -17.21 -0.70 10.83
N ASN A 298 -18.38 -0.08 10.72
CA ASN A 298 -18.55 1.18 9.99
C ASN A 298 -17.77 2.34 10.63
N SER A 299 -17.67 2.36 11.96
CA SER A 299 -16.86 3.33 12.70
C SER A 299 -15.36 3.13 12.44
N ILE A 300 -14.87 1.90 12.50
CA ILE A 300 -13.47 1.58 12.20
C ILE A 300 -13.15 1.89 10.74
N HIS A 301 -14.05 1.54 9.82
CA HIS A 301 -13.94 1.84 8.40
C HIS A 301 -13.76 3.35 8.15
N SER A 302 -14.63 4.18 8.72
CA SER A 302 -14.56 5.64 8.59
C SER A 302 -13.26 6.21 9.16
N ASN A 303 -12.80 5.68 10.30
CA ASN A 303 -11.53 6.09 10.91
C ASN A 303 -10.33 5.72 10.04
N ILE A 304 -10.32 4.53 9.43
CA ILE A 304 -9.26 4.11 8.51
C ILE A 304 -9.23 5.03 7.29
N ILE A 305 -10.36 5.36 6.67
CA ILE A 305 -10.43 6.29 5.53
C ILE A 305 -9.85 7.66 5.90
N ASN A 306 -10.32 8.25 6.99
CA ASN A 306 -9.87 9.57 7.44
C ASN A 306 -8.36 9.59 7.70
N LEU A 307 -7.83 8.54 8.34
CA LEU A 307 -6.42 8.42 8.64
C LEU A 307 -5.58 8.23 7.38
N THR A 308 -6.10 7.46 6.42
CA THR A 308 -5.48 7.21 5.12
C THR A 308 -5.35 8.51 4.32
N ASN A 309 -6.40 9.32 4.29
CA ASN A 309 -6.38 10.65 3.66
C ASN A 309 -5.37 11.58 4.34
N ARG A 310 -5.31 11.59 5.68
CA ARG A 310 -4.31 12.36 6.42
C ARG A 310 -2.87 11.92 6.12
N ILE A 311 -2.62 10.61 6.03
CA ILE A 311 -1.31 10.06 5.63
C ILE A 311 -0.97 10.50 4.21
N ALA A 312 -1.91 10.40 3.26
CA ALA A 312 -1.70 10.80 1.87
C ALA A 312 -1.40 12.30 1.73
N ASP A 313 -2.12 13.16 2.47
CA ASP A 313 -1.90 14.61 2.47
C ASP A 313 -0.53 14.98 3.00
N LYS A 314 -0.11 14.36 4.11
CA LYS A 314 1.22 14.56 4.67
C LYS A 314 2.32 14.04 3.74
N ALA A 315 2.08 12.90 3.10
CA ALA A 315 3.00 12.27 2.15
C ALA A 315 3.15 13.06 0.84
N PHE A 316 2.12 13.81 0.42
CA PHE A 316 2.18 14.64 -0.78
C PHE A 316 3.29 15.69 -0.74
N TYR A 317 3.65 16.19 0.45
CA TYR A 317 4.66 17.23 0.64
C TYR A 317 6.08 16.68 0.83
N ILE A 318 6.28 15.36 0.75
CA ILE A 318 7.57 14.68 0.95
C ILE A 318 8.28 14.56 -0.41
N SER A 319 9.50 15.11 -0.52
CA SER A 319 10.13 15.38 -1.81
C SER A 319 10.56 14.15 -2.63
N TYR A 320 10.66 12.98 -1.99
CA TYR A 320 11.13 11.72 -2.60
C TYR A 320 10.01 10.69 -2.82
N ILE A 321 8.78 10.99 -2.41
CA ILE A 321 7.68 10.03 -2.49
C ILE A 321 7.11 9.92 -3.90
N ASN A 322 6.86 8.69 -4.32
CA ASN A 322 6.20 8.38 -5.58
C ASN A 322 4.76 8.93 -5.59
N LYS A 323 4.53 9.99 -6.38
CA LYS A 323 3.21 10.64 -6.58
C LYS A 323 2.12 9.64 -6.98
N ASN A 324 2.47 8.54 -7.65
CA ASN A 324 1.51 7.50 -8.01
C ASN A 324 1.07 6.69 -6.80
N THR A 325 1.95 6.42 -5.83
CA THR A 325 1.60 5.74 -4.58
C THR A 325 0.65 6.58 -3.73
N VAL A 326 0.93 7.90 -3.62
CA VAL A 326 0.04 8.83 -2.90
C VAL A 326 -1.32 8.96 -3.59
N ARG A 327 -1.34 9.05 -4.93
CA ARG A 327 -2.59 9.05 -5.70
C ARG A 327 -3.38 7.77 -5.48
N LYS A 328 -2.74 6.60 -5.58
CA LYS A 328 -3.38 5.31 -5.34
C LYS A 328 -3.98 5.21 -3.93
N LEU A 329 -3.28 5.72 -2.93
CA LEU A 329 -3.77 5.81 -1.55
C LEU A 329 -5.06 6.63 -1.44
N ARG A 330 -5.15 7.79 -2.10
CA ARG A 330 -6.38 8.58 -2.17
C ARG A 330 -7.48 7.86 -2.93
N ASP A 331 -7.17 7.27 -4.08
CA ASP A 331 -8.17 6.55 -4.89
C ASP A 331 -8.81 5.39 -4.10
N ILE A 332 -8.04 4.70 -3.26
CA ILE A 332 -8.56 3.64 -2.38
C ILE A 332 -9.49 4.23 -1.30
N ALA A 333 -9.08 5.32 -0.65
CA ALA A 333 -9.88 5.97 0.38
C ALA A 333 -11.19 6.54 -0.18
N ASP A 334 -11.12 7.22 -1.33
CA ASP A 334 -12.27 7.86 -1.98
C ASP A 334 -13.30 6.85 -2.45
N LYS A 335 -12.86 5.72 -3.02
CA LYS A 335 -13.75 4.62 -3.43
C LYS A 335 -14.55 4.02 -2.28
N ASN A 336 -14.07 4.15 -1.06
CA ASN A 336 -14.67 3.51 0.12
C ASN A 336 -15.49 4.48 1.00
N LEU A 337 -15.57 5.77 0.65
CA LEU A 337 -16.36 6.78 1.37
C LEU A 337 -17.88 6.50 1.39
N GLU A 338 -18.41 5.83 0.36
CA GLU A 338 -19.85 5.64 0.16
C GLU A 338 -20.32 4.18 0.33
N ILE A 339 -19.42 3.27 0.76
CA ILE A 339 -19.71 1.83 0.80
C ILE A 339 -20.14 1.39 2.21
N SER A 340 -21.29 0.73 2.30
CA SER A 340 -21.67 -0.07 3.46
C SER A 340 -20.83 -1.35 3.48
N THR A 341 -19.89 -1.45 4.42
CA THR A 341 -18.85 -2.49 4.42
C THR A 341 -19.39 -3.87 4.82
N SER A 342 -19.42 -4.80 3.86
CA SER A 342 -19.42 -6.22 4.18
C SER A 342 -18.06 -6.62 4.77
N LYS A 343 -18.00 -7.66 5.61
CA LYS A 343 -16.74 -8.11 6.24
C LYS A 343 -15.66 -8.47 5.20
N ILE A 344 -16.07 -9.05 4.07
CA ILE A 344 -15.19 -9.43 2.95
C ILE A 344 -14.64 -8.18 2.24
N SER A 345 -15.51 -7.25 1.87
CA SER A 345 -15.07 -6.00 1.21
C SER A 345 -14.17 -5.17 2.14
N PHE A 346 -14.39 -5.26 3.45
CA PHE A 346 -13.57 -4.58 4.43
C PHE A 346 -12.18 -5.23 4.60
N ASP A 347 -12.10 -6.56 4.61
CA ASP A 347 -10.82 -7.29 4.59
C ASP A 347 -9.96 -6.91 3.36
N GLU A 348 -10.57 -6.86 2.17
CA GLU A 348 -9.88 -6.48 0.93
C GLU A 348 -9.39 -5.03 0.98
N PHE A 349 -10.24 -4.12 1.44
CA PHE A 349 -9.89 -2.72 1.68
C PHE A 349 -8.70 -2.56 2.64
N VAL A 350 -8.73 -3.25 3.79
CA VAL A 350 -7.67 -3.22 4.78
C VAL A 350 -6.35 -3.71 4.19
N LEU A 351 -6.38 -4.81 3.42
CA LEU A 351 -5.19 -5.36 2.76
C LEU A 351 -4.63 -4.38 1.72
N GLU A 352 -5.49 -3.75 0.92
CA GLU A 352 -5.06 -2.83 -0.13
C GLU A 352 -4.40 -1.57 0.45
N ILE A 353 -4.99 -0.99 1.51
CA ILE A 353 -4.40 0.13 2.24
C ILE A 353 -3.06 -0.26 2.86
N SER A 354 -3.03 -1.39 3.57
CA SER A 354 -1.83 -1.83 4.30
C SER A 354 -0.66 -2.03 3.34
N LYS A 355 -0.89 -2.68 2.20
CA LYS A 355 0.14 -2.87 1.16
C LYS A 355 0.58 -1.55 0.55
N THR A 356 -0.34 -0.63 0.26
CA THR A 356 0.01 0.65 -0.36
C THR A 356 0.79 1.54 0.60
N ILE A 357 0.45 1.53 1.90
CA ILE A 357 1.21 2.22 2.95
C ILE A 357 2.57 1.58 3.16
N ARG A 358 2.68 0.26 3.10
CA ARG A 358 3.98 -0.42 3.15
C ARG A 358 4.89 0.07 2.02
N THR A 359 4.40 0.06 0.78
CA THR A 359 5.13 0.59 -0.37
C THR A 359 5.47 2.07 -0.20
N LEU A 360 4.58 2.87 0.41
CA LEU A 360 4.89 4.26 0.75
C LEU A 360 6.10 4.35 1.69
N LEU A 361 6.12 3.59 2.78
CA LEU A 361 7.22 3.57 3.75
C LEU A 361 8.52 3.02 3.16
N GLU A 362 8.45 1.99 2.32
CA GLU A 362 9.60 1.43 1.61
C GLU A 362 10.23 2.47 0.66
N ASN A 363 9.41 3.27 -0.03
CA ASN A 363 9.89 4.36 -0.88
C ASN A 363 10.48 5.53 -0.08
N ILE A 364 10.08 5.71 1.18
CA ILE A 364 10.66 6.73 2.05
C ILE A 364 12.05 6.29 2.53
N LYS A 365 12.20 4.99 2.80
CA LYS A 365 13.49 4.39 3.20
C LYS A 365 14.52 4.32 2.07
N SER A 366 14.08 4.20 0.82
CA SER A 366 14.93 4.01 -0.38
C SER A 366 15.45 5.34 -0.91
#